data_AF-A0A451BRX6-F1
#
_entry.id   AF-A0A451BRX6-F1
#
_cell.length_a   1.000
_cell.length_b   1.000
_cell.length_c   1.000
_cell.angle_alpha   90.00
_cell.angle_beta   90.00
_cell.angle_gamma   90.00
#
_symmetry.space_group_name_H-M   'P 1'
#
loop_
_entity.id
_entity.type
_entity.pdbx_description
1 polymer ?
#
loop_
_entity_poly.entity_id
_entity_poly.type
_entity_poly.pdbx_seq_one_letter_code
_entity_poly.pdbx_strand_id
1 'polypeptide(L)'
;MIPEKLIQEEEELEEDKKVYPPFLVRQFRKGRERRKKNLPQSFSKITDFTQVIRTIWVISNKPYQEQYWGKQGQWGDNYGETTLTFFEDGENVLDANKAGRVSMTTKQRDMLQKLYDMVFEYDTDQTNPESRYGENDKAIVNDPKWQEIGKYAKIVYEELSGDDLDAWEKSRALAKP
;
A
#
# COMPACT_ATOMS: atom_id res chain seq x y z
N MET A 1 33.65 -13.07 -6.96
CA MET A 1 32.46 -13.61 -7.66
C MET A 1 31.27 -13.28 -6.78
N ILE A 2 30.37 -12.39 -7.22
CA ILE A 2 29.14 -12.11 -6.48
C ILE A 2 28.16 -13.26 -6.81
N PRO A 3 27.63 -13.98 -5.80
CA PRO A 3 26.63 -15.03 -6.02
C PRO A 3 25.47 -14.55 -6.90
N GLU A 4 25.03 -15.35 -7.89
CA GLU A 4 23.92 -15.00 -8.81
C GLU A 4 22.65 -14.55 -8.10
N LYS A 5 22.35 -15.13 -6.92
CA LYS A 5 21.23 -14.71 -6.07
C LYS A 5 21.32 -13.26 -5.57
N LEU A 6 22.53 -12.72 -5.39
CA LEU A 6 22.72 -11.33 -4.99
C LEU A 6 22.51 -10.38 -6.18
N ILE A 7 22.89 -10.79 -7.39
CA ILE A 7 22.67 -10.01 -8.62
C ILE A 7 21.17 -9.90 -8.90
N GLN A 8 20.44 -11.02 -8.83
CA GLN A 8 18.98 -11.03 -9.04
C GLN A 8 18.23 -10.15 -8.03
N GLU A 9 18.65 -10.11 -6.77
CA GLU A 9 18.00 -9.27 -5.76
C GLU A 9 18.29 -7.78 -5.91
N GLU A 10 19.49 -7.41 -6.38
CA GLU A 10 19.81 -6.03 -6.71
C GLU A 10 18.96 -5.56 -7.89
N GLU A 11 18.79 -6.40 -8.91
CA GLU A 11 17.88 -6.13 -10.04
C GLU A 11 16.42 -5.96 -9.58
N GLU A 12 15.91 -6.86 -8.73
CA GLU A 12 14.56 -6.71 -8.14
C GLU A 12 14.40 -5.41 -7.34
N LEU A 13 15.44 -5.00 -6.59
CA LEU A 13 15.39 -3.77 -5.81
C LEU A 13 15.39 -2.52 -6.72
N GLU A 14 16.12 -2.55 -7.83
CA GLU A 14 16.06 -1.48 -8.83
C GLU A 14 14.69 -1.42 -9.52
N GLU A 15 14.05 -2.56 -9.79
CA GLU A 15 12.67 -2.58 -10.27
C GLU A 15 11.68 -2.03 -9.23
N ASP A 16 11.84 -2.38 -7.95
CA ASP A 16 11.00 -1.86 -6.87
C ASP A 16 11.06 -0.33 -6.79
N LYS A 17 12.26 0.27 -6.96
CA LYS A 17 12.44 1.74 -6.97
C LYS A 17 11.71 2.44 -8.12
N LYS A 18 11.46 1.73 -9.23
CA LYS A 18 10.71 2.28 -10.36
C LYS A 18 9.21 2.34 -10.08
N VAL A 19 8.70 1.55 -9.13
CA VAL A 19 7.27 1.40 -8.88
C VAL A 19 6.87 2.03 -7.56
N TYR A 20 7.62 1.76 -6.49
CA TYR A 20 7.22 2.04 -5.11
C TYR A 20 7.96 3.24 -4.49
N PRO A 21 7.35 3.92 -3.51
CA PRO A 21 8.01 5.00 -2.78
C PRO A 21 9.14 4.52 -1.88
N PRO A 22 10.02 5.42 -1.42
CA PRO A 22 11.22 5.07 -0.68
C PRO A 22 10.97 4.24 0.59
N PHE A 23 9.91 4.49 1.35
CA PHE A 23 9.57 3.71 2.54
C PHE A 23 9.31 2.25 2.21
N LEU A 24 8.45 1.97 1.22
CA LEU A 24 8.15 0.60 0.82
C LEU A 24 9.38 -0.13 0.30
N VAL A 25 10.21 0.52 -0.53
CA VAL A 25 11.48 -0.05 -1.01
C VAL A 25 12.40 -0.41 0.17
N ARG A 26 12.52 0.47 1.18
CA ARG A 26 13.29 0.19 2.41
C ARG A 26 12.72 -1.00 3.17
N GLN A 27 11.40 -1.13 3.28
CA GLN A 27 10.77 -2.23 4.00
C GLN A 27 10.93 -3.56 3.25
N PHE A 28 10.77 -3.59 1.93
CA PHE A 28 11.00 -4.79 1.12
C PHE A 28 12.43 -5.29 1.26
N ARG A 29 13.41 -4.38 1.20
CA ARG A 29 14.82 -4.71 1.46
C ARG A 29 15.02 -5.30 2.85
N LYS A 30 14.50 -4.67 3.90
CA LYS A 30 14.58 -5.19 5.29
C LYS A 30 13.94 -6.57 5.40
N GLY A 31 12.79 -6.79 4.75
CA GLY A 31 12.11 -8.08 4.70
C GLY A 31 12.98 -9.17 4.06
N ARG A 32 13.57 -8.87 2.88
CA ARG A 32 14.52 -9.77 2.20
C ARG A 32 15.72 -10.11 3.10
N GLU A 33 16.35 -9.10 3.72
CA GLU A 33 17.50 -9.29 4.62
C GLU A 33 17.16 -10.13 5.86
N ARG A 34 15.96 -9.98 6.44
CA ARG A 34 15.51 -10.79 7.58
C ARG A 34 15.27 -12.24 7.19
N ARG A 35 14.64 -12.49 6.04
CA ARG A 35 14.42 -13.86 5.52
C ARG A 35 15.73 -14.60 5.32
N LYS A 36 16.77 -13.94 4.77
CA LYS A 36 18.12 -14.52 4.65
C LYS A 36 18.71 -14.97 5.98
N LYS A 37 18.41 -14.24 7.06
CA LYS A 37 18.92 -14.48 8.40
C LYS A 37 18.00 -15.36 9.25
N ASN A 38 16.88 -15.85 8.70
CA ASN A 38 15.83 -16.57 9.43
C ASN A 38 15.40 -15.87 10.73
N LEU A 39 15.36 -14.54 10.72
CA LEU A 39 15.00 -13.77 11.90
C LEU A 39 13.48 -13.77 12.08
N PRO A 40 12.96 -13.97 13.31
CA PRO A 40 11.53 -13.91 13.56
C PRO A 40 11.00 -12.52 13.24
N GLN A 41 9.74 -12.44 12.81
CA GLN A 41 9.06 -11.16 12.63
C GLN A 41 8.52 -10.68 13.97
N SER A 42 8.73 -9.40 14.27
CA SER A 42 8.19 -8.73 15.44
C SER A 42 7.46 -7.51 14.93
N PHE A 43 6.20 -7.38 15.31
CA PHE A 43 5.35 -6.26 14.96
C PHE A 43 5.04 -5.50 16.24
N SER A 44 5.69 -4.36 16.45
CA SER A 44 5.50 -3.53 17.65
C SER A 44 5.21 -2.07 17.32
N LYS A 45 5.38 -1.67 16.06
CA LYS A 45 5.06 -0.33 15.55
C LYS A 45 4.25 -0.46 14.26
N ILE A 46 3.43 0.55 13.95
CA ILE A 46 2.70 0.60 12.67
C ILE A 46 3.60 0.41 11.45
N THR A 47 4.82 0.95 11.50
CA THR A 47 5.80 0.83 10.41
C THR A 47 6.26 -0.61 10.14
N ASP A 48 6.00 -1.55 11.05
CA ASP A 48 6.30 -2.98 10.86
C ASP A 48 5.24 -3.66 9.99
N PHE A 49 4.04 -3.08 9.88
CA PHE A 49 2.92 -3.59 9.08
C PHE A 49 3.02 -3.09 7.64
N THR A 50 4.05 -3.58 6.94
CA THR A 50 4.36 -3.14 5.57
C THR A 50 3.20 -3.37 4.60
N GLN A 51 2.40 -4.42 4.80
CA GLN A 51 1.29 -4.73 3.90
C GLN A 51 0.16 -3.70 4.00
N VAL A 52 -0.24 -3.27 5.21
CA VAL A 52 -1.19 -2.16 5.41
C VAL A 52 -0.68 -0.89 4.74
N ILE A 53 0.59 -0.54 4.96
CA ILE A 53 1.15 0.69 4.40
C ILE A 53 1.21 0.60 2.86
N ARG A 54 1.48 -0.59 2.31
CA ARG A 54 1.44 -0.85 0.87
C ARG A 54 0.03 -0.69 0.32
N THR A 55 -0.99 -1.27 0.94
CA THR A 55 -2.38 -1.15 0.46
C THR A 55 -2.89 0.29 0.54
N ILE A 56 -2.57 1.03 1.60
CA ILE A 56 -2.88 2.47 1.69
C ILE A 56 -2.21 3.25 0.55
N TRP A 57 -0.95 2.94 0.22
CA TRP A 57 -0.30 3.53 -0.95
C TRP A 57 -1.01 3.18 -2.25
N VAL A 58 -1.38 1.91 -2.47
CA VAL A 58 -2.12 1.48 -3.68
C VAL A 58 -3.42 2.27 -3.81
N ILE A 59 -4.20 2.40 -2.73
CA ILE A 59 -5.45 3.19 -2.69
C ILE A 59 -5.19 4.66 -3.05
N SER A 60 -4.06 5.21 -2.61
CA SER A 60 -3.68 6.60 -2.92
C SER A 60 -3.21 6.83 -4.36
N ASN A 61 -2.75 5.79 -5.06
CA ASN A 61 -2.00 5.95 -6.30
C ASN A 61 -2.84 5.59 -7.54
N LYS A 62 -3.58 6.57 -8.07
CA LYS A 62 -4.38 6.40 -9.29
C LYS A 62 -3.57 5.85 -10.47
N PRO A 63 -2.36 6.35 -10.80
CA PRO A 63 -1.57 5.81 -11.91
C PRO A 63 -1.23 4.32 -11.75
N TYR A 64 -0.95 3.87 -10.52
CA TYR A 64 -0.76 2.46 -10.22
C TYR A 64 -2.04 1.67 -10.49
N GLN A 65 -3.18 2.14 -9.97
CA GLN A 65 -4.46 1.47 -10.21
C GLN A 65 -4.76 1.36 -11.71
N GLU A 66 -4.62 2.44 -12.49
CA GLU A 66 -4.80 2.40 -13.95
C GLU A 66 -3.84 1.43 -14.66
N GLN A 67 -2.62 1.31 -14.14
CA GLN A 67 -1.59 0.47 -14.74
C GLN A 67 -1.78 -1.01 -14.40
N TYR A 68 -2.24 -1.36 -13.21
CA TYR A 68 -2.20 -2.74 -12.69
C TYR A 68 -3.57 -3.33 -12.35
N TRP A 69 -4.58 -2.53 -12.04
CA TRP A 69 -5.92 -3.02 -11.74
C TRP A 69 -6.66 -3.52 -13.00
N GLY A 70 -7.41 -4.62 -12.86
CA GLY A 70 -8.19 -5.22 -13.94
C GLY A 70 -7.38 -5.83 -15.09
N LYS A 71 -6.05 -6.02 -14.93
CA LYS A 71 -5.20 -6.67 -15.95
C LYS A 71 -4.95 -8.14 -15.61
N GLN A 72 -5.31 -9.05 -16.52
CA GLN A 72 -5.07 -10.48 -16.32
C GLN A 72 -3.57 -10.83 -16.42
N GLY A 73 -3.05 -11.60 -15.46
CA GLY A 73 -1.68 -12.11 -15.44
C GLY A 73 -1.07 -12.18 -14.04
N GLN A 74 0.21 -12.55 -13.95
CA GLN A 74 0.97 -12.76 -12.71
C GLN A 74 1.19 -11.49 -11.84
N TRP A 75 0.76 -10.33 -12.35
CA TRP A 75 1.01 -8.98 -11.81
C TRP A 75 -0.25 -8.13 -11.69
N GLY A 76 -1.43 -8.70 -11.98
CA GLY A 76 -2.69 -7.99 -11.83
C GLY A 76 -3.06 -7.86 -10.37
N ASP A 77 -3.15 -6.62 -9.87
CA ASP A 77 -3.87 -6.32 -8.63
C ASP A 77 -5.33 -6.01 -9.03
N ASN A 78 -6.23 -5.88 -8.07
CA ASN A 78 -7.59 -5.42 -8.35
C ASN A 78 -8.20 -4.75 -7.13
N TYR A 79 -9.31 -4.04 -7.35
CA TYR A 79 -10.02 -3.36 -6.28
C TYR A 79 -10.39 -4.30 -5.13
N GLY A 80 -10.94 -5.48 -5.44
CA GLY A 80 -11.41 -6.44 -4.44
C GLY A 80 -10.27 -7.01 -3.58
N GLU A 81 -9.14 -7.38 -4.19
CA GLU A 81 -7.97 -7.87 -3.46
C GLU A 81 -7.32 -6.76 -2.63
N THR A 82 -7.20 -5.55 -3.17
CA THR A 82 -6.65 -4.41 -2.43
C THR A 82 -7.50 -4.08 -1.20
N THR A 83 -8.82 -3.99 -1.35
CA THR A 83 -9.73 -3.65 -0.24
C THR A 83 -9.84 -4.77 0.79
N LEU A 84 -9.94 -6.03 0.36
CA LEU A 84 -9.91 -7.17 1.27
C LEU A 84 -8.63 -7.18 2.13
N THR A 85 -7.47 -7.05 1.50
CA THR A 85 -6.19 -7.00 2.21
C THR A 85 -6.12 -5.81 3.16
N PHE A 86 -6.62 -4.64 2.72
CA PHE A 86 -6.67 -3.44 3.56
C PHE A 86 -7.57 -3.63 4.79
N PHE A 87 -8.73 -4.26 4.65
CA PHE A 87 -9.63 -4.52 5.77
C PHE A 87 -9.04 -5.51 6.76
N GLU A 88 -8.55 -6.66 6.29
CA GLU A 88 -7.97 -7.69 7.16
C GLU A 88 -6.78 -7.15 7.94
N ASP A 89 -5.82 -6.53 7.26
CA ASP A 89 -4.62 -6.04 7.92
C ASP A 89 -4.88 -4.76 8.73
N GLY A 90 -5.76 -3.88 8.25
CA GLY A 90 -6.13 -2.63 8.91
C GLY A 90 -6.84 -2.87 10.23
N GLU A 91 -7.81 -3.78 10.27
CA GLU A 91 -8.50 -4.20 11.49
C GLU A 91 -7.52 -4.80 12.49
N ASN A 92 -6.68 -5.74 12.04
CA ASN A 92 -5.66 -6.38 12.88
C ASN A 92 -4.72 -5.35 13.55
N VAL A 93 -4.30 -4.33 12.81
CA VAL A 93 -3.45 -3.25 13.34
C VAL A 93 -4.19 -2.41 14.37
N LEU A 94 -5.42 -2.00 14.09
CA LEU A 94 -6.24 -1.16 14.98
C LEU A 94 -6.54 -1.91 16.29
N ASP A 95 -6.87 -3.19 16.23
CA ASP A 95 -7.10 -4.04 17.39
C ASP A 95 -5.82 -4.30 18.19
N ALA A 96 -4.71 -4.55 17.52
CA ALA A 96 -3.42 -4.72 18.19
C ALA A 96 -2.96 -3.42 18.86
N ASN A 97 -3.24 -2.25 18.28
CA ASN A 97 -3.01 -0.96 18.93
C ASN A 97 -3.90 -0.78 20.18
N LYS A 98 -5.20 -1.09 20.08
CA LYS A 98 -6.13 -1.06 21.22
C LYS A 98 -5.70 -1.98 22.36
N ALA A 99 -5.12 -3.13 22.03
CA ALA A 99 -4.57 -4.08 23.01
C ALA A 99 -3.17 -3.69 23.55
N GLY A 100 -2.62 -2.54 23.15
CA GLY A 100 -1.30 -2.06 23.58
C GLY A 100 -0.11 -2.84 22.97
N ARG A 101 -0.35 -3.65 21.93
CA ARG A 101 0.69 -4.46 21.27
C ARG A 101 1.42 -3.69 20.16
N VAL A 102 0.75 -2.71 19.57
CA VAL A 102 1.29 -1.89 18.48
C VAL A 102 1.30 -0.42 18.90
N SER A 103 2.48 0.20 18.78
CA SER A 103 2.67 1.63 19.03
C SER A 103 2.25 2.45 17.82
N MET A 104 1.34 3.41 18.07
CA MET A 104 0.86 4.44 17.14
C MET A 104 0.59 5.71 17.92
N THR A 105 0.74 6.88 17.30
CA THR A 105 0.21 8.12 17.87
C THR A 105 -1.32 8.15 17.76
N THR A 106 -1.99 8.95 18.60
CA THR A 106 -3.44 9.17 18.48
C THR A 106 -3.83 9.63 17.07
N LYS A 107 -3.05 10.56 16.50
CA LYS A 107 -3.25 11.05 15.12
C LYS A 107 -3.17 9.91 14.10
N GLN A 108 -2.14 9.08 14.16
CA GLN A 108 -1.98 7.94 13.23
C GLN A 108 -3.14 6.95 13.35
N ARG A 109 -3.59 6.68 14.58
CA ARG A 109 -4.71 5.78 14.85
C ARG A 109 -6.00 6.33 14.27
N ASP A 110 -6.31 7.59 14.54
CA ASP A 110 -7.55 8.23 14.08
C ASP A 110 -7.59 8.36 12.56
N MET A 111 -6.45 8.63 11.93
CA MET A 111 -6.33 8.69 10.47
C MET A 111 -6.52 7.32 9.81
N LEU A 112 -5.90 6.27 10.37
CA LEU A 112 -6.09 4.91 9.88
C LEU A 112 -7.54 4.46 10.03
N GLN A 113 -8.16 4.70 11.19
CA GLN A 113 -9.57 4.39 11.42
C GLN A 113 -10.47 5.11 10.42
N LYS A 114 -10.27 6.42 10.24
CA LYS A 114 -11.08 7.18 9.29
C LYS A 114 -10.94 6.67 7.86
N LEU A 115 -9.73 6.30 7.43
CA LEU A 115 -9.54 5.72 6.09
C LEU A 115 -10.25 4.36 5.98
N TYR A 116 -10.14 3.52 7.02
CA TYR A 116 -10.86 2.24 7.09
C TYR A 116 -12.37 2.45 6.89
N ASP A 117 -12.96 3.36 7.66
CA ASP A 117 -14.39 3.66 7.60
C ASP A 117 -14.79 4.19 6.22
N MET A 118 -14.00 5.10 5.62
CA MET A 118 -14.27 5.64 4.27
C MET A 118 -14.25 4.56 3.19
N VAL A 119 -13.31 3.60 3.24
CA VAL A 119 -13.24 2.50 2.28
C VAL A 119 -14.40 1.53 2.50
N PHE A 120 -14.74 1.23 3.76
CA PHE A 120 -15.87 0.37 4.10
C PHE A 120 -17.22 0.94 3.65
N GLU A 121 -17.45 2.23 3.88
CA GLU A 121 -18.65 2.93 3.41
C GLU A 121 -18.76 2.91 1.89
N TYR A 122 -17.65 3.07 1.17
CA TYR A 122 -17.64 2.97 -0.28
C TYR A 122 -17.93 1.56 -0.77
N ASP A 123 -17.31 0.54 -0.16
CA ASP A 123 -17.45 -0.86 -0.56
C ASP A 123 -18.85 -1.44 -0.30
N THR A 124 -19.54 -0.92 0.71
CA THR A 124 -20.88 -1.38 1.11
C THR A 124 -22.04 -0.59 0.48
N ASP A 125 -21.76 0.55 -0.15
CA ASP A 125 -22.75 1.36 -0.85
C ASP A 125 -23.07 0.78 -2.23
N GLN A 126 -24.25 0.15 -2.33
CA GLN A 126 -24.77 -0.50 -3.55
C GLN A 126 -24.97 0.46 -4.74
N THR A 127 -24.85 1.77 -4.54
CA THR A 127 -24.90 2.75 -5.63
C THR A 127 -23.56 2.95 -6.34
N ASN A 128 -22.46 2.47 -5.74
CA ASN A 128 -21.13 2.57 -6.32
C ASN A 128 -20.87 1.45 -7.35
N PRO A 129 -19.89 1.63 -8.26
CA PRO A 129 -19.52 0.58 -9.19
C PRO A 129 -19.01 -0.66 -8.45
N GLU A 130 -19.70 -1.79 -8.61
CA GLU A 130 -19.21 -3.08 -8.14
C GLU A 130 -18.08 -3.57 -9.05
N SER A 131 -17.01 -4.12 -8.46
CA SER A 131 -15.97 -4.85 -9.19
C SER A 131 -15.69 -6.17 -8.48
N ARG A 132 -15.83 -7.27 -9.20
CA ARG A 132 -15.45 -8.61 -8.74
C ARG A 132 -14.25 -9.07 -9.55
N TYR A 133 -13.13 -9.35 -8.89
CA TYR A 133 -11.90 -9.83 -9.54
C TYR A 133 -11.45 -8.97 -10.75
N GLY A 134 -11.62 -7.65 -10.66
CA GLY A 134 -11.14 -6.72 -11.66
C GLY A 134 -12.10 -6.39 -12.82
N GLU A 135 -13.31 -6.95 -12.83
CA GLU A 135 -14.29 -6.78 -13.91
C GLU A 135 -14.66 -5.31 -14.20
N ASN A 136 -14.65 -4.45 -13.17
CA ASN A 136 -15.09 -3.06 -13.29
C ASN A 136 -14.14 -2.06 -12.63
N ASP A 137 -12.88 -2.45 -12.41
CA ASP A 137 -11.89 -1.60 -11.73
C ASP A 137 -11.73 -0.24 -12.40
N LYS A 138 -11.87 -0.18 -13.74
CA LYS A 138 -11.80 1.08 -14.47
C LYS A 138 -12.89 2.08 -14.06
N ALA A 139 -14.11 1.61 -13.74
CA ALA A 139 -15.17 2.49 -13.26
C ALA A 139 -14.84 3.02 -11.87
N ILE A 140 -14.37 2.16 -10.97
CA ILE A 140 -13.96 2.53 -9.61
C ILE A 140 -12.81 3.54 -9.64
N VAL A 141 -11.78 3.29 -10.45
CA VAL A 141 -10.62 4.19 -10.60
C VAL A 141 -11.03 5.58 -11.07
N ASN A 142 -12.18 5.74 -11.74
CA ASN A 142 -12.67 7.04 -12.18
C ASN A 142 -13.82 7.58 -11.33
N ASP A 143 -14.25 6.85 -10.29
CA ASP A 143 -15.32 7.27 -9.42
C ASP A 143 -14.89 8.45 -8.53
N PRO A 144 -15.65 9.57 -8.50
CA PRO A 144 -15.30 10.73 -7.69
C PRO A 144 -15.17 10.43 -6.18
N LYS A 145 -16.02 9.57 -5.60
CA LYS A 145 -15.92 9.19 -4.19
C LYS A 145 -14.64 8.39 -3.95
N TRP A 146 -14.30 7.45 -4.83
CA TRP A 146 -13.04 6.71 -4.75
C TRP A 146 -11.82 7.64 -4.86
N GLN A 147 -11.88 8.65 -5.73
CA GLN A 147 -10.82 9.64 -5.85
C GLN A 147 -10.64 10.49 -4.58
N GLU A 148 -11.72 10.83 -3.87
CA GLU A 148 -11.61 11.49 -2.56
C GLU A 148 -10.99 10.57 -1.50
N ILE A 149 -11.33 9.28 -1.50
CA ILE A 149 -10.68 8.27 -0.66
C ILE A 149 -9.19 8.20 -0.97
N GLY A 150 -8.80 8.16 -2.25
CA GLY A 150 -7.41 8.15 -2.68
C GLY A 150 -6.63 9.38 -2.19
N LYS A 151 -7.22 10.58 -2.25
CA LYS A 151 -6.62 11.80 -1.69
C LYS A 151 -6.39 11.68 -0.19
N TYR A 152 -7.34 11.14 0.57
CA TYR A 152 -7.17 10.95 2.00
C TYR A 152 -6.14 9.86 2.32
N ALA A 153 -6.16 8.75 1.57
CA ALA A 153 -5.19 7.66 1.69
C ALA A 153 -3.75 8.14 1.48
N LYS A 154 -3.53 9.11 0.57
CA LYS A 154 -2.23 9.77 0.40
C LYS A 154 -1.74 10.42 1.71
N ILE A 155 -2.59 11.21 2.35
CA ILE A 155 -2.26 11.90 3.61
C ILE A 155 -1.96 10.89 4.72
N VAL A 156 -2.73 9.80 4.77
CA VAL A 156 -2.51 8.70 5.74
C VAL A 156 -1.17 8.02 5.45
N TYR A 157 -0.87 7.70 4.20
CA TYR A 157 0.41 7.10 3.81
C TYR A 157 1.60 7.97 4.27
N GLU A 158 1.57 9.26 3.98
CA GLU A 158 2.66 10.20 4.32
C GLU A 158 2.85 10.29 5.84
N GLU A 159 1.76 10.32 6.62
CA GLU A 159 1.81 10.32 8.10
C GLU A 159 2.39 9.02 8.67
N LEU A 160 2.08 7.86 8.08
CA LEU A 160 2.55 6.56 8.57
C LEU A 160 3.98 6.23 8.12
N SER A 161 4.36 6.67 6.92
CA SER A 161 5.63 6.31 6.29
C SER A 161 6.73 7.36 6.50
N GLY A 162 6.34 8.63 6.66
CA GLY A 162 7.24 9.79 6.65
C GLY A 162 7.80 10.14 5.26
N ASP A 163 7.31 9.51 4.20
CA ASP A 163 7.63 9.90 2.82
C ASP A 163 6.80 11.14 2.41
N ASP A 164 7.29 11.87 1.40
CA ASP A 164 6.56 12.91 0.66
C ASP A 164 6.27 12.36 -0.74
N LEU A 165 5.00 12.02 -1.01
CA LEU A 165 4.63 11.38 -2.27
C LEU A 165 4.71 12.36 -3.44
N ASP A 166 4.43 13.64 -3.22
CA ASP A 166 4.54 14.66 -4.29
C ASP A 166 5.99 14.87 -4.72
N ALA A 167 6.91 14.95 -3.76
CA ALA A 167 8.34 15.06 -4.05
C ALA A 167 8.86 13.82 -4.78
N TRP A 168 8.43 12.63 -4.35
CA TRP A 168 8.80 11.37 -4.99
C TRP A 168 8.26 11.28 -6.42
N GLU A 169 6.98 11.57 -6.65
CA GLU A 169 6.37 11.53 -7.99
C GLU A 169 7.03 12.52 -8.96
N LYS A 170 7.33 13.74 -8.49
CA LYS A 170 8.09 14.74 -9.27
C LYS A 170 9.47 14.22 -9.65
N SER A 171 10.19 13.60 -8.72
CA SER A 171 11.52 13.03 -9.01
C SER A 171 11.46 11.94 -10.09
N ARG A 172 10.40 11.13 -10.09
CA ARG A 172 10.19 10.07 -11.09
C ARG A 172 9.82 10.63 -12.46
N ALA A 173 9.01 11.69 -12.51
CA ALA A 173 8.65 12.35 -13.76
C ALA A 173 9.89 12.95 -14.44
N LEU A 174 10.81 13.54 -13.67
CA LEU A 174 12.07 14.11 -14.17
C LEU A 174 13.10 13.05 -14.61
N ALA A 175 12.99 11.82 -14.10
CA ALA A 175 13.87 10.72 -14.45
C ALA A 175 13.42 9.91 -15.68
N LYS A 176 12.24 10.21 -16.24
CA LYS A 176 11.81 9.63 -17.52
C LYS A 176 12.54 10.36 -18.66
N PRO A 177 13.31 9.65 -19.51
CA PRO A 177 14.03 10.25 -20.65
C PRO A 177 13.09 10.79 -21.73
#